data_AF-A0A3D5DZN0-F1
#
_entry.id   AF-A0A3D5DZN0-F1
#
_cell.length_a   1.000
_cell.length_b   1.000
_cell.length_c   1.000
_cell.angle_alpha   90.00
_cell.angle_beta   90.00
_cell.angle_gamma   90.00
#
_symmetry.space_group_name_H-M   'P 1'
#
loop_
_entity.id
_entity.type
_entity.pdbx_description
1 polymer ?
#
loop_
_entity_poly.entity_id
_entity_poly.type
_entity_poly.pdbx_seq_one_letter_code
_entity_poly.pdbx_strand_id
1 'polypeptide(L)'
;MFALAAAIEELHPRHDTFPGEVFMRLSADALQVAGVGPGDPIPYEGLRESHLGECKFRGRENRKIQFAILASASARGGIEPDLLDEVAWWQTDDFWWYALAAAVAVIRACASRMHLSVPAFVQQLPARWKSTLQPGGAGPGEP
;
A
#
# COMPACT_ATOMS: atom_id res chain seq x y z
N MET A 1 -0.40 -8.15 -15.59
CA MET A 1 0.17 -7.36 -14.48
C MET A 1 -0.49 -5.99 -14.52
N PHE A 2 -0.94 -5.45 -13.38
CA PHE A 2 -1.72 -4.19 -13.36
C PHE A 2 -0.94 -3.05 -14.03
N ALA A 3 -1.59 -2.24 -14.87
CA ALA A 3 -0.95 -1.11 -15.56
C ALA A 3 -0.25 -0.15 -14.59
N LEU A 4 -0.79 0.00 -13.38
CA LEU A 4 -0.18 0.76 -12.29
C LEU A 4 1.15 0.18 -11.81
N ALA A 5 1.25 -1.15 -11.69
CA ALA A 5 2.46 -1.82 -11.24
C ALA A 5 3.62 -1.59 -12.22
N ALA A 6 3.34 -1.73 -13.51
CA ALA A 6 4.32 -1.48 -14.57
C ALA A 6 4.79 -0.01 -14.57
N ALA A 7 3.86 0.94 -14.40
CA ALA A 7 4.21 2.36 -14.33
C ALA A 7 5.07 2.70 -13.10
N ILE A 8 4.86 2.02 -11.96
CA ILE A 8 5.68 2.21 -10.76
C ILE A 8 7.06 1.56 -10.91
N GLU A 9 7.13 0.39 -11.54
CA GLU A 9 8.38 -0.33 -11.78
C GLU A 9 9.40 0.54 -12.52
N GLU A 10 8.97 1.30 -13.52
CA GLU A 10 9.82 2.26 -14.26
C GLU A 10 10.37 3.40 -13.38
N LEU A 11 9.68 3.72 -12.29
CA LEU A 11 10.04 4.81 -11.37
C LEU A 11 10.85 4.32 -10.16
N HIS A 12 11.00 3.00 -9.99
CA HIS A 12 11.69 2.41 -8.85
C HIS A 12 13.23 2.51 -8.99
N PRO A 13 13.93 3.21 -8.07
CA PRO A 13 15.39 3.18 -8.03
C PRO A 13 15.88 1.81 -7.56
N ARG A 14 16.90 1.26 -8.24
CA ARG A 14 17.52 -0.02 -7.82
C ARG A 14 18.18 0.11 -6.45
N HIS A 15 18.13 -0.97 -5.68
CA HIS A 15 18.70 -1.07 -4.33
C HIS A 15 18.15 -0.01 -3.35
N ASP A 16 16.95 0.47 -3.64
CA ASP A 16 16.19 1.38 -2.78
C ASP A 16 14.94 0.65 -2.28
N THR A 17 14.36 1.17 -1.22
CA THR A 17 13.09 0.68 -0.68
C THR A 17 11.91 1.50 -1.22
N PHE A 18 12.17 2.69 -1.77
CA PHE A 18 11.19 3.57 -2.41
C PHE A 18 10.58 2.94 -3.67
N PRO A 19 9.25 3.01 -3.91
CA PRO A 19 8.23 3.70 -3.12
C PRO A 19 7.56 2.82 -2.03
N GLY A 20 8.20 1.75 -1.58
CA GLY A 20 7.68 0.83 -0.58
C GLY A 20 7.28 1.52 0.74
N GLU A 21 8.11 2.42 1.26
CA GLU A 21 7.83 3.21 2.48
C GLU A 21 6.55 4.03 2.29
N VAL A 22 6.33 4.53 1.08
CA VAL A 22 5.17 5.37 0.74
C VAL A 22 3.90 4.54 0.82
N PHE A 23 3.89 3.34 0.23
CA PHE A 23 2.74 2.43 0.31
C PHE A 23 2.52 1.90 1.74
N MET A 24 3.60 1.65 2.49
CA MET A 24 3.51 1.27 3.91
C MET A 24 2.82 2.38 4.74
N ARG A 25 3.24 3.63 4.58
CA ARG A 25 2.66 4.78 5.29
C ARG A 25 1.21 5.05 4.86
N LEU A 26 0.90 4.89 3.57
CA LEU A 26 -0.48 4.96 3.07
C LEU A 26 -1.37 3.90 3.73
N SER A 27 -0.87 2.68 3.87
CA SER A 27 -1.57 1.60 4.57
C SER A 27 -1.78 1.90 6.04
N ALA A 28 -0.75 2.43 6.72
CA ALA A 28 -0.86 2.84 8.12
C ALA A 28 -1.95 3.90 8.33
N ASP A 29 -2.06 4.88 7.42
CA ASP A 29 -3.12 5.88 7.46
C ASP A 29 -4.50 5.32 7.17
N ALA A 30 -4.61 4.36 6.25
CA ALA A 30 -5.87 3.68 5.99
C ALA A 30 -6.36 2.93 7.24
N LEU A 31 -5.47 2.20 7.92
CA LEU A 31 -5.76 1.53 9.19
C LEU A 31 -6.20 2.54 10.27
N GLN A 32 -5.57 3.70 10.32
CA GLN A 32 -5.91 4.77 11.26
C GLN A 32 -7.30 5.36 10.98
N VAL A 33 -7.61 5.67 9.70
CA VAL A 33 -8.91 6.20 9.27
C VAL A 33 -10.04 5.22 9.56
N ALA A 34 -9.82 3.93 9.36
CA ALA A 34 -10.80 2.88 9.66
C ALA A 34 -10.92 2.53 11.15
N GLY A 35 -10.18 3.20 12.03
CA GLY A 35 -10.23 2.96 13.47
C GLY A 35 -9.78 1.55 13.89
N VAL A 36 -8.98 0.87 13.06
CA VAL A 36 -8.53 -0.50 13.34
C VAL A 36 -7.66 -0.48 14.59
N GLY A 37 -7.84 -1.40 15.54
CA GLY A 37 -7.06 -1.39 16.79
C GLY A 37 -7.13 -2.70 17.56
N PRO A 38 -6.47 -2.82 18.72
CA PRO A 38 -6.42 -4.07 19.47
C PRO A 38 -7.80 -4.62 19.87
N GLY A 39 -8.77 -3.74 20.14
CA GLY A 39 -10.14 -4.14 20.50
C GLY A 39 -11.00 -4.59 19.32
N ASP A 40 -10.60 -4.27 18.10
CA ASP A 40 -11.31 -4.65 16.88
C ASP A 40 -10.31 -4.66 15.70
N PRO A 41 -9.45 -5.70 15.61
CA PRO A 41 -8.39 -5.79 14.62
C PRO A 41 -8.92 -6.31 13.27
N ILE A 42 -8.17 -6.04 12.20
CA ILE A 42 -8.34 -6.76 10.93
C ILE A 42 -7.51 -8.06 11.02
N PRO A 43 -8.13 -9.25 10.93
CA PRO A 43 -7.39 -10.50 10.92
C PRO A 43 -6.45 -10.58 9.71
N TYR A 44 -5.22 -11.05 9.94
CA TYR A 44 -4.30 -11.36 8.84
C TYR A 44 -4.78 -12.59 8.06
N GLU A 45 -5.32 -13.59 8.77
CA GLU A 45 -5.88 -14.79 8.17
C GLU A 45 -7.04 -14.43 7.24
N GLY A 46 -6.99 -14.92 5.99
CA GLY A 46 -8.00 -14.65 4.97
C GLY A 46 -7.91 -13.27 4.31
N LEU A 47 -7.12 -12.33 4.83
CA LEU A 47 -7.04 -10.95 4.32
C LEU A 47 -6.67 -10.91 2.82
N ARG A 48 -5.70 -11.73 2.42
CA ARG A 48 -5.22 -11.78 1.02
C ARG A 48 -6.23 -12.48 0.13
N GLU A 49 -6.83 -13.56 0.61
CA GLU A 49 -7.81 -14.34 -0.12
C GLU A 49 -9.08 -13.51 -0.37
N SER A 50 -9.50 -12.70 0.61
CA SER A 50 -10.66 -11.82 0.52
C SER A 50 -10.40 -10.56 -0.30
N HIS A 51 -9.19 -10.00 -0.29
CA HIS A 51 -8.92 -8.66 -0.85
C HIS A 51 -7.83 -8.61 -1.93
N LEU A 52 -7.17 -9.71 -2.25
CA LEU A 52 -6.14 -9.84 -3.30
C LEU A 52 -6.30 -11.15 -4.10
N GLY A 53 -7.54 -11.55 -4.42
CA GLY A 53 -7.81 -12.80 -5.14
C GLY A 53 -7.16 -12.88 -6.53
N GLU A 54 -6.89 -11.72 -7.13
CA GLU A 54 -6.15 -11.53 -8.38
C GLU A 54 -4.65 -11.87 -8.29
N CYS A 55 -4.06 -11.82 -7.10
CA CYS A 55 -2.64 -12.07 -6.85
C CYS A 55 -2.46 -13.49 -6.33
N LYS A 56 -1.49 -14.23 -6.89
CA LYS A 56 -1.15 -15.57 -6.43
C LYS A 56 0.25 -15.54 -5.83
N PHE A 57 0.33 -15.49 -4.50
CA PHE A 57 1.59 -15.56 -3.77
C PHE A 57 1.94 -17.02 -3.46
N ARG A 58 3.19 -17.41 -3.71
CA ARG A 58 3.69 -18.78 -3.46
C ARG A 58 5.06 -18.76 -2.80
N GLY A 59 5.34 -19.79 -1.99
CA GLY A 59 6.66 -19.97 -1.37
C GLY A 59 7.14 -18.72 -0.60
N ARG A 60 8.29 -18.16 -1.00
CA ARG A 60 8.89 -16.98 -0.36
C ARG A 60 8.02 -15.72 -0.48
N GLU A 61 7.24 -15.59 -1.54
CA GLU A 61 6.36 -14.43 -1.78
C GLU A 61 5.32 -14.27 -0.67
N ASN A 62 4.87 -15.38 -0.08
CA ASN A 62 3.94 -15.35 1.06
C ASN A 62 4.52 -14.61 2.27
N ARG A 63 5.81 -14.77 2.54
CA ARG A 63 6.49 -14.08 3.63
C ARG A 63 6.70 -12.60 3.30
N LYS A 64 6.99 -12.28 2.04
CA LYS A 64 7.18 -10.88 1.60
C LYS A 64 5.89 -10.07 1.73
N ILE A 65 4.75 -10.59 1.26
CA ILE A 65 3.45 -9.91 1.44
C ILE A 65 3.03 -9.87 2.91
N GLN A 66 3.33 -10.91 3.69
CA GLN A 66 3.09 -10.92 5.13
C GLN A 66 3.87 -9.80 5.82
N PHE A 67 5.17 -9.70 5.53
CA PHE A 67 6.03 -8.65 6.05
C PHE A 67 5.48 -7.26 5.69
N ALA A 68 5.14 -7.00 4.42
CA ALA A 68 4.62 -5.69 4.01
C ALA A 68 3.32 -5.27 4.74
N ILE A 69 2.41 -6.22 5.00
CA ILE A 69 1.18 -5.98 5.77
C ILE A 69 1.51 -5.69 7.24
N LEU A 70 2.37 -6.50 7.87
CA LEU A 70 2.74 -6.33 9.27
C LEU A 70 3.57 -5.06 9.49
N ALA A 71 4.47 -4.73 8.56
CA ALA A 71 5.23 -3.48 8.54
C ALA A 71 4.31 -2.26 8.55
N SER A 72 3.22 -2.30 7.77
CA SER A 72 2.20 -1.24 7.76
C SER A 72 1.47 -1.09 9.11
N ALA A 73 1.18 -2.22 9.77
CA ALA A 73 0.57 -2.22 11.10
C ALA A 73 1.53 -1.69 12.17
N SER A 74 2.82 -2.07 12.12
CA SER A 74 3.88 -1.52 12.97
C SER A 74 4.01 -0.02 12.79
N ALA A 75 4.06 0.47 11.54
CA ALA A 75 4.15 1.89 11.22
C ALA A 75 2.97 2.68 11.81
N ARG A 76 1.73 2.15 11.72
CA ARG A 76 0.58 2.73 12.41
C ARG A 76 0.77 2.76 13.94
N GLY A 77 1.34 1.71 14.50
CA GLY A 77 1.66 1.61 15.93
C GLY A 77 2.79 2.51 16.39
N GLY A 78 3.45 3.25 15.47
CA GLY A 78 4.58 4.13 15.77
C GLY A 78 5.94 3.44 15.77
N ILE A 79 6.02 2.18 15.33
CA ILE A 79 7.27 1.46 15.16
C ILE A 79 7.59 1.42 13.67
N GLU A 80 8.65 2.11 13.26
CA GLU A 80 9.14 2.06 11.88
C GLU A 80 9.98 0.79 11.69
N PRO A 81 9.59 -0.12 10.78
CA PRO A 81 10.38 -1.31 10.49
C PRO A 81 11.68 -0.95 9.77
N ASP A 82 12.75 -1.71 10.02
CA ASP A 82 13.99 -1.60 9.23
C ASP A 82 13.78 -2.28 7.87
N LEU A 83 13.27 -1.50 6.92
CA LEU A 83 12.94 -1.98 5.57
C LEU A 83 14.20 -2.31 4.78
N LEU A 84 15.27 -1.53 4.94
CA LEU A 84 16.48 -1.72 4.14
C LEU A 84 17.21 -3.01 4.53
N ASP A 85 17.36 -3.28 5.83
CA ASP A 85 17.97 -4.53 6.30
C ASP A 85 17.16 -5.77 5.88
N GLU A 86 15.84 -5.72 6.05
CA GLU A 86 14.97 -6.84 5.66
C GLU A 86 15.01 -7.08 4.14
N VAL A 87 14.91 -6.03 3.32
CA VAL A 87 14.89 -6.15 1.86
C VAL A 87 16.26 -6.54 1.31
N ALA A 88 17.36 -6.12 1.95
CA ALA A 88 18.70 -6.59 1.62
C ALA A 88 18.81 -8.13 1.77
N TRP A 89 18.19 -8.71 2.81
CA TRP A 89 18.10 -10.16 2.98
C TRP A 89 17.28 -10.85 1.87
N TRP A 90 16.36 -10.12 1.22
CA TRP A 90 15.54 -10.67 0.15
C TRP A 90 16.33 -10.92 -1.14
N GLN A 91 17.43 -10.18 -1.33
CA GLN A 91 18.27 -10.20 -2.53
C GLN A 91 17.49 -9.84 -3.81
N THR A 92 16.45 -9.01 -3.68
CA THR A 92 15.54 -8.64 -4.76
C THR A 92 15.01 -7.22 -4.56
N ASP A 93 14.99 -6.42 -5.62
CA ASP A 93 14.46 -5.04 -5.62
C ASP A 93 12.93 -5.02 -5.87
N ASP A 94 12.18 -5.90 -5.19
CA ASP A 94 10.74 -6.12 -5.43
C ASP A 94 9.85 -5.76 -4.24
N PHE A 95 10.41 -5.19 -3.17
CA PHE A 95 9.65 -4.81 -1.98
C PHE A 95 8.50 -3.84 -2.28
N TRP A 96 8.73 -2.87 -3.15
CA TRP A 96 7.72 -1.89 -3.56
C TRP A 96 6.43 -2.55 -4.06
N TRP A 97 6.54 -3.70 -4.74
CA TRP A 97 5.39 -4.43 -5.26
C TRP A 97 4.58 -5.07 -4.13
N TYR A 98 5.26 -5.66 -3.14
CA TYR A 98 4.58 -6.23 -1.97
C TYR A 98 3.97 -5.15 -1.09
N ALA A 99 4.63 -4.00 -0.96
CA ALA A 99 4.08 -2.84 -0.26
C ALA A 99 2.84 -2.27 -0.98
N LEU A 100 2.86 -2.18 -2.32
CA LEU A 100 1.71 -1.80 -3.13
C LEU A 100 0.54 -2.79 -2.96
N ALA A 101 0.82 -4.10 -3.05
CA ALA A 101 -0.19 -5.13 -2.86
C ALA A 101 -0.77 -5.10 -1.43
N ALA A 102 0.08 -4.90 -0.41
CA ALA A 102 -0.35 -4.71 0.96
C ALA A 102 -1.26 -3.49 1.11
N ALA A 103 -0.91 -2.35 0.49
CA ALA A 103 -1.76 -1.16 0.50
C ALA A 103 -3.13 -1.42 -0.14
N VAL A 104 -3.18 -2.10 -1.28
CA VAL A 104 -4.45 -2.49 -1.90
C VAL A 104 -5.29 -3.37 -0.97
N ALA A 105 -4.69 -4.39 -0.35
CA ALA A 105 -5.39 -5.27 0.59
C ALA A 105 -5.94 -4.52 1.79
N VAL A 106 -5.10 -3.72 2.44
CA VAL A 106 -5.43 -2.96 3.65
C VAL A 106 -6.53 -1.94 3.35
N ILE A 107 -6.42 -1.19 2.25
CA ILE A 107 -7.43 -0.20 1.85
C ILE A 107 -8.78 -0.88 1.59
N ARG A 108 -8.78 -2.01 0.87
CA ARG A 108 -10.02 -2.77 0.60
C ARG A 108 -10.63 -3.32 1.89
N ALA A 109 -9.83 -3.87 2.79
CA ALA A 109 -10.31 -4.37 4.08
C ALA A 109 -10.88 -3.24 4.96
N CYS A 110 -10.21 -2.08 4.99
CA CYS A 110 -10.70 -0.89 5.68
C CYS A 110 -12.02 -0.37 5.09
N ALA A 111 -12.14 -0.31 3.76
CA ALA A 111 -13.37 0.08 3.09
C ALA A 111 -14.52 -0.90 3.40
N SER A 112 -14.26 -2.21 3.34
CA SER A 112 -15.25 -3.25 3.68
C SER A 112 -15.71 -3.15 5.14
N ARG A 113 -14.78 -2.94 6.08
CA ARG A 113 -15.07 -2.72 7.50
C ARG A 113 -15.96 -1.51 7.74
N MET A 114 -15.73 -0.41 7.02
CA MET A 114 -16.53 0.81 7.12
C MET A 114 -17.82 0.76 6.29
N HIS A 115 -18.09 -0.34 5.58
CA HIS A 115 -19.20 -0.47 4.63
C HIS A 115 -19.19 0.61 3.53
N LEU A 116 -18.01 1.00 3.07
CA LEU A 116 -17.80 1.99 2.01
C LEU A 116 -17.32 1.32 0.72
N SER A 117 -17.59 1.96 -0.42
CA SER A 117 -16.86 1.65 -1.65
C SER A 117 -15.40 2.09 -1.50
N VAL A 118 -14.47 1.43 -2.20
CA VAL A 118 -13.04 1.82 -2.17
C VAL A 118 -12.83 3.29 -2.54
N PRO A 119 -13.47 3.86 -3.58
CA PRO A 119 -13.34 5.28 -3.87
C PRO A 119 -13.83 6.18 -2.73
N ALA A 120 -14.96 5.85 -2.10
CA ALA A 120 -15.49 6.61 -0.98
C ALA A 120 -14.57 6.56 0.25
N PHE A 121 -13.97 5.41 0.53
CA PHE A 121 -12.96 5.27 1.58
C PHE A 121 -11.69 6.07 1.28
N VAL A 122 -11.18 6.03 0.04
CA VAL A 122 -9.99 6.80 -0.37
C VAL A 122 -10.21 8.31 -0.17
N GLN A 123 -11.44 8.82 -0.33
CA GLN A 123 -11.75 10.21 -0.03
C GLN A 123 -11.62 10.56 1.46
N GLN A 124 -11.69 9.58 2.36
CA GLN A 124 -11.47 9.78 3.81
C GLN A 124 -9.98 9.86 4.18
N LEU A 125 -9.07 9.50 3.28
CA LEU A 125 -7.64 9.54 3.56
C LEU A 125 -7.14 10.98 3.78
N PRO A 126 -6.07 11.16 4.58
CA PRO A 126 -5.45 12.47 4.82
C PRO A 126 -5.10 13.21 3.53
N ALA A 127 -5.16 14.55 3.57
CA ALA A 127 -4.92 15.42 2.41
C ALA A 127 -3.55 15.20 1.74
N ARG A 128 -2.53 14.73 2.48
CA ARG A 128 -1.21 14.40 1.92
C ARG A 128 -1.25 13.34 0.80
N TRP A 129 -2.28 12.50 0.77
CA TRP A 129 -2.46 11.46 -0.26
C TRP A 129 -3.34 11.91 -1.43
N LYS A 130 -3.90 13.12 -1.33
CA LYS A 130 -4.74 13.68 -2.38
C LYS A 130 -3.85 14.52 -3.28
N SER A 131 -3.68 14.10 -4.52
CA SER A 131 -3.10 14.99 -5.52
C SER A 131 -4.13 16.06 -5.85
N THR A 132 -3.73 17.33 -5.75
CA THR A 132 -4.43 18.40 -6.46
C THR A 132 -4.04 18.26 -7.93
N LEU A 133 -4.69 17.35 -8.65
CA LEU A 133 -4.59 17.35 -10.11
C LEU A 133 -5.25 18.65 -10.58
N GLN A 134 -4.44 19.68 -10.85
CA GLN A 134 -4.93 20.74 -11.71
C GLN A 134 -5.21 20.10 -13.07
N PRO A 135 -6.44 20.18 -13.61
CA PRO A 135 -6.65 19.83 -15.00
C PRO A 135 -5.69 20.68 -15.81
N GLY A 136 -4.85 20.04 -16.62
CA GLY A 136 -3.78 20.70 -17.36
C GLY A 136 -4.29 21.98 -17.98
N GLY A 137 -3.66 23.10 -17.63
CA GLY A 137 -3.94 24.37 -18.27
C GLY A 137 -3.79 24.18 -19.77
N ALA A 138 -4.89 24.30 -20.50
CA ALA A 138 -4.82 24.63 -21.90
C ALA A 138 -3.99 25.91 -21.97
N GLY A 139 -2.75 25.79 -22.45
CA GLY A 139 -1.93 26.95 -22.75
C GLY A 139 -2.75 27.86 -23.66
N PRO A 140 -2.74 29.18 -23.42
CA PRO A 140 -3.44 30.09 -24.32
C PRO A 140 -2.86 29.88 -25.71
N GLY A 141 -3.72 29.62 -26.68
CA GLY A 141 -3.32 29.67 -28.08
C GLY A 141 -2.71 31.03 -28.33
N GLU A 142 -1.43 31.04 -28.68
CA GLU A 142 -0.82 32.21 -29.28
C GLU A 142 -1.14 32.24 -30.79
N PRO A 143 -1.37 33.45 -31.34
CA PRO A 143 -1.97 33.69 -32.66
C PRO A 143 -1.08 33.35 -33.86
#